data_AF-A0A931XYG5-F1
#
_entry.id   AF-A0A931XYG5-F1
#
_cell.length_a   1.000
_cell.length_b   1.000
_cell.length_c   1.000
_cell.angle_alpha   90.00
_cell.angle_beta   90.00
_cell.angle_gamma   90.00
#
_symmetry.space_group_name_H-M   'P 1'
#
loop_
_entity.id
_entity.type
_entity.pdbx_description
1 polymer ?
#
loop_
_entity_poly.entity_id
_entity_poly.type
_entity_poly.pdbx_seq_one_letter_code
_entity_poly.pdbx_strand_id
1 'polypeptide(L)'
;MSRALLSSLAVMVSLSLAPAVAHADGPVVPARRPAAPDTVWYGHQVLLVDALSATVLVAGAAGDSSLVALTGAGGLFLAAPSVHLAHDRPGTAFASLGIRAVLPVFGAVIGYQAAGRCHEGPRESFQILGDCVLHGYAEAAAGGMIGLGLASATDAFFLSHEERKPPRPVDGVQISSIAPRIDPRSQSVSFHLGGAF
;
A
#
# COMPACT_ATOMS: atom_id res chain seq x y z
N MET A 1 19.93 40.21 -5.58
CA MET A 1 18.85 39.44 -6.24
C MET A 1 17.60 39.55 -5.38
N SER A 2 16.57 40.16 -5.94
CA SER A 2 15.51 40.91 -5.25
C SER A 2 14.42 40.04 -4.61
N ARG A 3 14.01 40.44 -3.40
CA ARG A 3 12.74 40.07 -2.75
C ARG A 3 11.68 41.11 -3.13
N ALA A 4 10.56 40.69 -3.74
CA ALA A 4 9.31 41.45 -4.00
C ALA A 4 8.47 40.56 -4.95
N LEU A 5 7.21 40.20 -4.74
CA LEU A 5 6.05 40.99 -4.33
C LEU A 5 4.94 40.08 -3.78
N LEU A 6 4.35 40.52 -2.66
CA LEU A 6 2.98 40.21 -2.25
C LEU A 6 1.98 40.99 -3.13
N SER A 7 0.81 40.40 -3.43
CA SER A 7 -0.50 41.08 -3.62
C SER A 7 -1.57 40.00 -3.84
N SER A 8 -2.28 39.56 -2.81
CA SER A 8 -3.53 40.13 -2.29
C SER A 8 -4.65 40.20 -3.34
N LEU A 9 -5.39 39.10 -3.49
CA LEU A 9 -6.68 39.09 -4.18
C LEU A 9 -7.80 39.13 -3.14
N ALA A 10 -8.36 40.33 -2.94
CA ALA A 10 -9.57 40.55 -2.16
C ALA A 10 -10.79 40.17 -3.02
N VAL A 11 -11.50 39.12 -2.64
CA VAL A 11 -12.79 38.76 -3.24
C VAL A 11 -13.91 39.35 -2.39
N MET A 12 -14.68 40.25 -3.00
CA MET A 12 -15.88 40.85 -2.43
C MET A 12 -16.92 39.78 -2.09
N VAL A 13 -17.36 39.75 -0.84
CA VAL A 13 -18.54 39.00 -0.40
C VAL A 13 -19.69 39.99 -0.28
N SER A 14 -20.58 39.99 -1.27
CA SER A 14 -21.82 40.76 -1.26
C SER A 14 -22.90 39.95 -0.55
N LEU A 15 -23.22 40.31 0.69
CA LEU A 15 -24.22 39.64 1.52
C LEU A 15 -25.61 40.26 1.26
N SER A 16 -26.41 39.60 0.42
CA SER A 16 -27.82 39.95 0.21
C SER A 16 -28.68 39.23 1.26
N LEU A 17 -29.20 39.98 2.24
CA LEU A 17 -30.15 39.44 3.22
C LEU A 17 -31.59 39.63 2.71
N ALA A 18 -32.22 38.52 2.31
CA ALA A 18 -33.68 38.45 2.16
C ALA A 18 -34.32 37.97 3.49
N PRO A 19 -35.47 38.52 3.91
CA PRO A 19 -36.19 38.04 5.08
C PRO A 19 -36.86 36.71 4.75
N ALA A 20 -36.38 35.62 5.35
CA ALA A 20 -36.99 34.31 5.25
C ALA A 20 -38.25 34.25 6.14
N VAL A 21 -39.41 34.04 5.53
CA VAL A 21 -40.66 33.74 6.23
C VAL A 21 -40.51 32.37 6.89
N ALA A 22 -40.52 32.32 8.22
CA ALA A 22 -40.41 31.08 8.98
C ALA A 22 -41.71 30.28 8.84
N HIS A 23 -41.74 29.33 7.91
CA HIS A 23 -42.68 28.22 7.97
C HIS A 23 -42.29 27.34 9.17
N ALA A 24 -43.25 27.05 10.04
CA ALA A 24 -43.09 26.05 11.07
C ALA A 24 -43.10 24.68 10.38
N ASP A 25 -41.93 24.25 9.93
CA ASP A 25 -41.71 22.89 9.45
C ASP A 25 -42.10 21.93 10.58
N GLY A 26 -42.87 20.90 10.26
CA GLY A 26 -43.15 19.80 11.19
C GLY A 26 -41.85 19.22 11.76
N PRO A 27 -41.90 18.40 12.82
CA PRO A 27 -40.70 17.86 13.46
C PRO A 27 -39.74 17.28 12.41
N VAL A 28 -38.67 18.03 12.13
CA VAL A 28 -37.65 17.65 11.15
C VAL A 28 -36.92 16.47 11.75
N VAL A 29 -37.26 15.27 11.31
CA VAL A 29 -36.41 14.11 11.58
C VAL A 29 -35.09 14.42 10.88
N PRO A 30 -33.98 14.62 11.62
CA PRO A 30 -32.72 14.96 10.99
C PRO A 30 -32.36 13.84 10.03
N ALA A 31 -32.18 14.18 8.76
CA ALA A 31 -31.75 13.21 7.75
C ALA A 31 -30.49 12.51 8.27
N ARG A 32 -30.55 11.17 8.38
CA ARG A 32 -29.42 10.39 8.85
C ARG A 32 -28.25 10.65 7.90
N ARG A 33 -27.15 11.21 8.43
CA ARG A 33 -25.93 11.36 7.62
C ARG A 33 -25.53 9.98 7.10
N PRO A 34 -25.16 9.85 5.80
CA PRO A 34 -24.55 8.63 5.30
C PRO A 34 -23.40 8.24 6.23
N ALA A 35 -23.33 6.96 6.61
CA ALA A 35 -22.16 6.47 7.32
C ALA A 35 -20.91 6.75 6.46
N ALA A 36 -19.83 7.21 7.08
CA ALA A 36 -18.56 7.34 6.38
C ALA A 36 -18.13 5.96 5.85
N PRO A 37 -17.45 5.89 4.69
CA PRO A 37 -16.89 4.63 4.20
C PRO A 37 -15.94 4.03 5.25
N ASP A 38 -16.09 2.73 5.51
CA ASP A 38 -15.15 2.02 6.37
C ASP A 38 -13.87 1.74 5.57
N THR A 39 -12.71 2.09 6.10
CA THR A 39 -11.43 1.78 5.44
C THR A 39 -10.85 0.51 6.02
N VAL A 40 -10.49 -0.45 5.15
CA VAL A 40 -9.88 -1.71 5.55
C VAL A 40 -8.46 -1.81 5.01
N TRP A 41 -7.53 -2.05 5.92
CA TRP A 41 -6.12 -2.20 5.59
C TRP A 41 -5.79 -3.65 5.19
N TYR A 42 -5.26 -3.83 3.99
CA TYR A 42 -4.81 -5.12 3.46
C TYR A 42 -3.28 -5.18 3.24
N GLY A 43 -2.52 -4.24 3.81
CA GLY A 43 -1.06 -4.18 3.63
C GLY A 43 -0.30 -5.41 4.14
N HIS A 44 -0.86 -6.16 5.09
CA HIS A 44 -0.30 -7.44 5.52
C HIS A 44 -0.21 -8.46 4.38
N GLN A 45 -1.13 -8.44 3.40
CA GLN A 45 -1.07 -9.32 2.22
C GLN A 45 0.11 -8.94 1.31
N VAL A 46 0.32 -7.63 1.11
CA VAL A 46 1.48 -7.10 0.36
C VAL A 46 2.80 -7.49 1.03
N LEU A 47 2.92 -7.31 2.35
CA LEU A 47 4.12 -7.69 3.10
C LEU A 47 4.38 -9.20 3.02
N LEU A 48 3.34 -10.03 3.08
CA LEU A 48 3.49 -11.48 3.00
C LEU A 48 4.02 -11.92 1.62
N VAL A 49 3.44 -11.43 0.52
CA VAL A 49 3.89 -11.81 -0.82
C VAL A 49 5.28 -11.29 -1.13
N ASP A 50 5.65 -10.11 -0.60
CA ASP A 50 7.01 -9.57 -0.71
C ASP A 50 8.01 -10.41 0.07
N ALA A 51 7.70 -10.81 1.31
CA ALA A 51 8.56 -11.66 2.12
C ALA A 51 8.80 -13.03 1.46
N LEU A 52 7.75 -13.64 0.88
CA LEU A 52 7.87 -14.87 0.12
C LEU A 52 8.75 -14.68 -1.12
N SER A 53 8.54 -13.62 -1.88
CA SER A 53 9.32 -13.32 -3.08
C SER A 53 10.80 -13.05 -2.77
N ALA A 54 11.08 -12.31 -1.69
CA ALA A 54 12.43 -12.12 -1.17
C ALA A 54 13.08 -13.44 -0.73
N THR A 55 12.33 -14.32 -0.07
CA THR A 55 12.81 -15.65 0.32
C THR A 55 13.19 -16.48 -0.91
N VAL A 56 12.36 -16.48 -1.95
CA VAL A 56 12.63 -17.18 -3.21
C VAL A 56 13.86 -16.58 -3.91
N LEU A 57 14.00 -15.25 -3.91
CA LEU A 57 15.16 -14.57 -4.48
C LEU A 57 16.46 -14.99 -3.78
N VAL A 58 16.47 -14.92 -2.45
CA VAL A 58 17.64 -15.30 -1.64
C VAL A 58 17.97 -16.78 -1.79
N ALA A 59 16.96 -17.66 -1.79
CA ALA A 59 17.17 -19.09 -2.00
C ALA A 59 17.75 -19.38 -3.39
N GLY A 60 17.25 -18.70 -4.43
CA GLY A 60 17.77 -18.83 -5.79
C GLY A 60 19.21 -18.33 -5.94
N ALA A 61 19.53 -17.20 -5.31
CA ALA A 61 20.89 -16.66 -5.30
C ALA A 61 21.86 -17.57 -4.53
N ALA A 62 21.46 -18.08 -3.36
CA ALA A 62 22.29 -18.97 -2.55
C ALA A 62 22.49 -20.36 -3.17
N GLY A 63 21.55 -20.82 -4.00
CA GLY A 63 21.63 -22.09 -4.72
C GLY A 63 22.15 -21.99 -6.14
N ASP A 64 22.75 -20.86 -6.54
CA ASP A 64 23.25 -20.58 -7.89
C ASP A 64 22.21 -20.85 -9.02
N SER A 65 20.92 -20.70 -8.70
CA SER A 65 19.81 -20.95 -9.62
C SER A 65 19.24 -19.64 -10.14
N SER A 66 19.71 -19.23 -11.31
CA SER A 66 19.25 -18.00 -11.97
C SER A 66 17.75 -17.96 -12.21
N LEU A 67 17.12 -19.10 -12.54
CA LEU A 67 15.68 -19.19 -12.74
C LEU A 67 14.90 -18.95 -11.43
N VAL A 68 15.34 -19.53 -10.32
CA VAL A 68 14.70 -19.34 -9.01
C VAL A 68 14.91 -17.91 -8.52
N ALA A 69 16.13 -17.36 -8.69
CA ALA A 69 16.42 -15.97 -8.35
C ALA A 69 15.55 -15.01 -9.18
N LEU A 70 15.44 -15.23 -10.50
CA LEU A 70 14.60 -14.43 -11.39
C LEU A 70 13.12 -14.54 -11.02
N THR A 71 12.66 -15.71 -10.57
CA THR A 71 11.29 -15.90 -10.08
C THR A 71 11.03 -15.07 -8.82
N GLY A 72 11.96 -15.08 -7.87
CA GLY A 72 11.87 -14.26 -6.65
C GLY A 72 11.91 -12.76 -6.94
N ALA A 73 12.80 -12.33 -7.84
CA ALA A 73 12.85 -10.96 -8.34
C ALA A 73 11.53 -10.58 -9.02
N GLY A 74 11.02 -11.41 -9.93
CA GLY A 74 9.72 -11.18 -10.58
C GLY A 74 8.57 -11.05 -9.57
N GLY A 75 8.56 -11.88 -8.53
CA GLY A 75 7.61 -11.79 -7.42
C GLY A 75 7.70 -10.45 -6.69
N LEU A 76 8.91 -9.97 -6.40
CA LEU A 76 9.13 -8.67 -5.75
C LEU A 76 8.64 -7.47 -6.59
N PHE A 77 8.48 -7.60 -7.90
CA PHE A 77 7.93 -6.52 -8.73
C PHE A 77 6.44 -6.68 -9.03
N LEU A 78 5.95 -7.92 -9.16
CA LEU A 78 4.61 -8.20 -9.69
C LEU A 78 3.61 -8.67 -8.64
N ALA A 79 4.05 -9.24 -7.52
CA ALA A 79 3.13 -9.85 -6.56
C ALA A 79 2.25 -8.80 -5.87
N ALA A 80 2.83 -7.71 -5.36
CA ALA A 80 2.03 -6.66 -4.71
C ALA A 80 1.12 -5.89 -5.68
N PRO A 81 1.54 -5.47 -6.90
CA PRO A 81 0.61 -4.97 -7.89
C PRO A 81 -0.55 -5.92 -8.19
N SER A 82 -0.30 -7.24 -8.20
CA SER A 82 -1.35 -8.25 -8.38
C SER A 82 -2.35 -8.26 -7.20
N VAL A 83 -1.87 -8.07 -5.97
CA VAL A 83 -2.75 -7.89 -4.79
C VAL A 83 -3.62 -6.65 -4.94
N HIS A 84 -3.07 -5.51 -5.37
CA HIS A 84 -3.88 -4.31 -5.61
C HIS A 84 -4.93 -4.50 -6.71
N LEU A 85 -4.59 -5.22 -7.77
CA LEU A 85 -5.54 -5.58 -8.83
C LEU A 85 -6.66 -6.49 -8.31
N ALA A 86 -6.34 -7.45 -7.43
CA ALA A 86 -7.33 -8.32 -6.81
C ALA A 86 -8.31 -7.57 -5.89
N HIS A 87 -7.94 -6.37 -5.42
CA HIS A 87 -8.78 -5.47 -4.65
C HIS A 87 -9.48 -4.38 -5.51
N ASP A 88 -9.53 -4.54 -6.84
CA ASP A 88 -10.12 -3.58 -7.79
C ASP A 88 -9.46 -2.19 -7.79
N ARG A 89 -8.14 -2.12 -7.54
CA ARG A 89 -7.39 -0.85 -7.44
C ARG A 89 -6.26 -0.74 -8.47
N PRO A 90 -6.57 -0.62 -9.78
CA PRO A 90 -5.56 -0.56 -10.84
C PRO A 90 -4.64 0.65 -10.73
N GLY A 91 -5.16 1.82 -10.37
CA GLY A 91 -4.33 3.02 -10.18
C GLY A 91 -3.28 2.83 -9.08
N THR A 92 -3.65 2.15 -7.99
CA THR A 92 -2.74 1.78 -6.91
C THR A 92 -1.72 0.72 -7.35
N ALA A 93 -2.13 -0.25 -8.18
CA ALA A 93 -1.21 -1.24 -8.74
C ALA A 93 -0.11 -0.60 -9.60
N PHE A 94 -0.45 0.37 -10.44
CA PHE A 94 0.55 1.11 -11.23
C PHE A 94 1.44 2.01 -10.36
N ALA A 95 0.88 2.63 -9.32
CA ALA A 95 1.67 3.39 -8.35
C ALA A 95 2.68 2.51 -7.61
N SER A 96 2.25 1.32 -7.15
CA SER A 96 3.09 0.29 -6.54
C SER A 96 4.23 -0.13 -7.46
N LEU A 97 3.93 -0.44 -8.73
CA LEU A 97 4.95 -0.78 -9.72
C LEU A 97 5.94 0.38 -9.95
N GLY A 98 5.44 1.61 -10.02
CA GLY A 98 6.27 2.81 -10.18
C GLY A 98 7.26 3.01 -9.04
N ILE A 99 6.80 2.95 -7.78
CA ILE A 99 7.70 3.08 -6.62
C ILE A 99 8.71 1.93 -6.54
N ARG A 100 8.31 0.71 -6.94
CA ARG A 100 9.20 -0.47 -6.99
C ARG A 100 10.22 -0.39 -8.12
N ALA A 101 9.95 0.33 -9.20
CA ALA A 101 10.95 0.58 -10.23
C ALA A 101 11.93 1.69 -9.81
N VAL A 102 11.41 2.76 -9.19
CA VAL A 102 12.19 3.97 -8.92
C VAL A 102 13.07 3.82 -7.68
N LEU A 103 12.51 3.39 -6.54
CA LEU A 103 13.25 3.39 -5.26
C LEU A 103 14.45 2.44 -5.24
N PRO A 104 14.41 1.22 -5.81
CA PRO A 104 15.61 0.39 -5.91
C PRO A 104 16.70 1.02 -6.77
N VAL A 105 16.34 1.70 -7.87
CA VAL A 105 17.32 2.40 -8.72
C VAL A 105 17.98 3.53 -7.93
N PHE A 106 17.20 4.35 -7.22
CA PHE A 106 17.75 5.39 -6.34
C PHE A 106 18.63 4.81 -5.23
N GLY A 107 18.18 3.74 -4.58
CA GLY A 107 18.95 3.03 -3.56
C GLY A 107 20.27 2.49 -4.11
N ALA A 108 20.24 1.90 -5.30
CA ALA A 108 21.43 1.38 -5.96
C ALA A 108 22.42 2.47 -6.35
N VAL A 109 21.94 3.61 -6.86
CA VAL A 109 22.78 4.79 -7.14
C VAL A 109 23.43 5.31 -5.86
N ILE A 110 22.65 5.42 -4.76
CA ILE A 110 23.19 5.84 -3.46
C ILE A 110 24.24 4.84 -2.96
N GLY A 111 23.96 3.54 -3.03
CA GLY A 111 24.89 2.47 -2.65
C GLY A 111 26.19 2.52 -3.46
N TYR A 112 26.08 2.64 -4.78
CA TYR A 112 27.23 2.78 -5.67
C TYR A 112 28.10 4.00 -5.31
N GLN A 113 27.48 5.15 -5.03
CA GLN A 113 28.22 6.35 -4.65
C GLN A 113 28.82 6.26 -3.23
N ALA A 114 28.18 5.48 -2.35
CA ALA A 114 28.64 5.24 -0.98
C ALA A 114 29.84 4.28 -0.90
N ALA A 115 30.07 3.45 -1.93
CA ALA A 115 31.27 2.60 -2.06
C ALA A 115 32.59 3.39 -1.96
N GLY A 116 32.53 4.71 -2.17
CA GLY A 116 33.68 5.60 -2.11
C GLY A 116 34.59 5.45 -3.34
N ARG A 117 35.57 6.36 -3.47
CA ARG A 117 36.69 6.10 -4.36
C ARG A 117 37.51 5.02 -3.68
N CYS A 118 37.61 3.84 -4.29
CA CYS A 118 38.62 2.85 -3.92
C CYS A 118 39.91 3.58 -3.57
N HIS A 119 40.33 3.50 -2.32
CA HIS A 119 41.57 4.13 -1.91
C HIS A 119 42.68 3.49 -2.74
N GLU A 120 43.33 4.31 -3.56
CA GLU A 120 44.55 3.97 -4.28
C GLU A 120 45.60 3.60 -3.22
N GLY A 121 45.64 2.33 -2.83
CA GLY A 121 46.78 1.77 -2.15
C GLY A 121 47.96 1.86 -3.12
N PRO A 122 49.03 2.60 -2.81
CA PRO A 122 50.19 2.64 -3.67
C PRO A 122 50.92 1.33 -3.48
N ARG A 123 50.62 0.32 -4.32
CA ARG A 123 51.57 -0.64 -4.92
C ARG A 123 50.89 -1.95 -5.32
N GLU A 124 51.01 -2.21 -6.63
CA GLU A 124 51.07 -3.52 -7.28
C GLU A 124 49.74 -4.29 -7.29
N SER A 125 48.88 -4.12 -8.31
CA SER A 125 49.08 -4.79 -9.59
C SER A 125 47.94 -4.40 -10.55
N PHE A 126 48.23 -4.42 -11.85
CA PHE A 126 47.44 -3.89 -12.97
C PHE A 126 46.13 -4.67 -13.25
N GLN A 127 45.36 -5.04 -12.23
CA GLN A 127 44.04 -5.64 -12.37
C GLN A 127 42.97 -4.55 -12.51
N ILE A 128 42.99 -3.86 -13.66
CA ILE A 128 42.02 -2.81 -14.02
C ILE A 128 40.55 -3.31 -13.96
N LEU A 129 40.33 -4.64 -13.96
CA LEU A 129 39.01 -5.26 -13.90
C LEU A 129 38.66 -6.00 -12.58
N GLY A 130 39.58 -6.11 -11.61
CA GLY A 130 39.48 -7.13 -10.55
C GLY A 130 38.55 -6.81 -9.38
N ASP A 131 38.91 -5.83 -8.54
CA ASP A 131 38.30 -5.72 -7.20
C ASP A 131 37.46 -4.45 -6.98
N CYS A 132 37.79 -3.34 -7.66
CA CYS A 132 37.04 -2.07 -7.51
C CYS A 132 35.67 -2.08 -8.16
N VAL A 133 35.57 -2.72 -9.32
CA VAL A 133 34.31 -2.82 -10.07
C VAL A 133 33.34 -3.74 -9.32
N LEU A 134 33.86 -4.85 -8.78
CA LEU A 134 33.05 -5.82 -8.05
C LEU A 134 32.54 -5.26 -6.71
N HIS A 135 33.33 -4.45 -5.99
CA HIS A 135 32.88 -3.72 -4.81
C HIS A 135 31.64 -2.87 -5.15
N GLY A 136 31.78 -1.96 -6.12
CA GLY A 136 30.70 -1.02 -6.45
C GLY A 136 29.37 -1.70 -6.81
N TYR A 137 29.39 -2.90 -7.41
CA TYR A 137 28.18 -3.68 -7.66
C TYR A 137 27.56 -4.26 -6.40
N ALA A 138 28.35 -4.71 -5.42
CA ALA A 138 27.86 -5.20 -4.14
C ALA A 138 27.20 -4.09 -3.33
N GLU A 139 27.81 -2.89 -3.23
CA GLU A 139 27.18 -1.75 -2.55
C GLU A 139 25.95 -1.25 -3.31
N ALA A 140 25.98 -1.23 -4.64
CA ALA A 140 24.81 -0.90 -5.45
C ALA A 140 23.68 -1.91 -5.24
N ALA A 141 23.98 -3.21 -5.18
CA ALA A 141 22.99 -4.24 -4.91
C ALA A 141 22.40 -4.09 -3.50
N ALA A 142 23.24 -3.87 -2.48
CA ALA A 142 22.79 -3.62 -1.12
C ALA A 142 21.89 -2.37 -1.04
N GLY A 143 22.30 -1.28 -1.67
CA GLY A 143 21.51 -0.06 -1.77
C GLY A 143 20.18 -0.28 -2.50
N GLY A 144 20.18 -1.05 -3.58
CA GLY A 144 18.97 -1.43 -4.31
C GLY A 144 18.00 -2.25 -3.47
N MET A 145 18.50 -3.20 -2.68
CA MET A 145 17.68 -4.01 -1.76
C MET A 145 17.08 -3.15 -0.63
N ILE A 146 17.82 -2.18 -0.11
CA ILE A 146 17.29 -1.20 0.86
C ILE A 146 16.18 -0.36 0.20
N GLY A 147 16.41 0.14 -1.02
CA GLY A 147 15.42 0.88 -1.79
C GLY A 147 14.15 0.06 -2.06
N LEU A 148 14.30 -1.24 -2.33
CA LEU A 148 13.18 -2.16 -2.51
C LEU A 148 12.41 -2.39 -1.20
N GLY A 149 13.11 -2.58 -0.07
CA GLY A 149 12.46 -2.68 1.24
C GLY A 149 11.65 -1.43 1.60
N LEU A 150 12.16 -0.24 1.26
CA LEU A 150 11.44 1.03 1.42
C LEU A 150 10.23 1.12 0.48
N ALA A 151 10.34 0.63 -0.76
CA ALA A 151 9.22 0.55 -1.68
C ALA A 151 8.11 -0.36 -1.12
N SER A 152 8.46 -1.56 -0.67
CA SER A 152 7.53 -2.51 -0.03
C SER A 152 6.83 -1.93 1.19
N ALA A 153 7.56 -1.26 2.08
CA ALA A 153 6.98 -0.61 3.25
C ALA A 153 6.02 0.52 2.84
N THR A 154 6.44 1.39 1.92
CA THR A 154 5.61 2.50 1.44
C THR A 154 4.32 2.00 0.80
N ASP A 155 4.42 0.95 -0.01
CA ASP A 155 3.30 0.28 -0.64
C ASP A 155 2.31 -0.26 0.41
N ALA A 156 2.81 -1.10 1.31
CA ALA A 156 1.99 -1.74 2.33
C ALA A 156 1.28 -0.74 3.27
N PHE A 157 1.95 0.34 3.67
CA PHE A 157 1.39 1.29 4.63
C PHE A 157 0.55 2.38 4.00
N PHE A 158 0.87 2.86 2.80
CA PHE A 158 0.15 4.00 2.21
C PHE A 158 -0.79 3.59 1.09
N LEU A 159 -0.43 2.57 0.32
CA LEU A 159 -1.19 2.18 -0.85
C LEU A 159 -2.22 1.09 -0.54
N SER A 160 -2.08 0.29 0.53
CA SER A 160 -2.95 -0.89 0.77
C SER A 160 -4.19 -0.65 1.64
N HIS A 161 -5.04 0.31 1.26
CA HIS A 161 -6.30 0.63 1.92
C HIS A 161 -7.50 0.53 0.98
N GLU A 162 -8.52 -0.24 1.34
CA GLU A 162 -9.76 -0.36 0.57
C GLU A 162 -10.90 0.37 1.27
N GLU A 163 -11.66 1.17 0.53
CA GLU A 163 -12.92 1.72 1.01
C GLU A 163 -14.02 0.66 0.87
N ARG A 164 -14.46 0.11 1.99
CA ARG A 164 -15.66 -0.72 2.04
C ARG A 164 -16.87 0.18 2.01
N LYS A 165 -17.67 0.02 0.95
CA LYS A 165 -19.01 0.60 0.91
C LYS A 165 -19.79 0.04 2.10
N PRO A 166 -20.39 0.91 2.95
CA PRO A 166 -21.21 0.42 4.03
C PRO A 166 -22.31 -0.48 3.45
N PRO A 167 -22.68 -1.57 4.15
CA PRO A 167 -23.75 -2.44 3.69
C PRO A 167 -24.95 -1.59 3.33
N ARG A 168 -25.45 -1.73 2.09
CA ARG A 168 -26.67 -1.02 1.69
C ARG A 168 -27.73 -1.43 2.71
N PRO A 169 -28.43 -0.48 3.37
CA PRO A 169 -29.56 -0.81 4.21
C PRO A 169 -30.50 -1.69 3.38
N VAL A 170 -30.64 -2.95 3.78
CA VAL A 170 -31.57 -3.85 3.13
C VAL A 170 -32.94 -3.41 3.63
N ASP A 171 -33.72 -2.76 2.78
CA ASP A 171 -35.11 -2.42 3.07
C ASP A 171 -35.92 -3.72 3.03
N GLY A 172 -35.88 -4.48 4.13
CA GLY A 172 -36.49 -5.80 4.25
C GLY A 172 -35.89 -6.62 5.40
N VAL A 173 -36.65 -7.63 5.84
CA VAL A 173 -36.38 -8.55 6.97
C VAL A 173 -34.90 -8.63 7.36
N GLN A 174 -34.52 -7.93 8.42
CA GLN A 174 -33.17 -8.05 8.96
C GLN A 174 -33.08 -9.33 9.76
N ILE A 175 -32.54 -10.38 9.15
CA ILE A 175 -32.12 -11.58 9.86
C ILE A 175 -30.89 -11.20 10.70
N SER A 176 -31.14 -10.76 11.93
CA SER A 176 -30.13 -10.32 12.89
C SER A 176 -29.22 -11.45 13.39
N SER A 177 -29.70 -12.70 13.35
CA SER A 177 -28.86 -13.86 13.66
C SER A 177 -29.40 -15.17 13.07
N ILE A 178 -28.47 -16.00 12.61
CA ILE A 178 -28.66 -17.43 12.42
C ILE A 178 -27.66 -18.09 13.36
N ALA A 179 -28.09 -18.40 14.57
CA ALA A 179 -27.23 -19.03 15.58
C ALA A 179 -27.65 -20.49 15.75
N PRO A 180 -26.76 -21.47 15.48
CA PRO A 180 -27.05 -22.85 15.85
C PRO A 180 -27.07 -22.93 17.38
N ARG A 181 -28.15 -23.48 17.94
CA ARG A 181 -28.17 -23.91 19.35
C ARG A 181 -28.01 -25.41 19.40
N ILE A 182 -26.94 -25.83 20.08
CA ILE A 182 -26.74 -27.21 20.47
C ILE A 182 -27.33 -27.32 21.88
N ASP A 183 -28.45 -28.03 22.01
CA ASP A 183 -28.99 -28.39 23.31
C ASP A 183 -28.54 -29.82 23.66
N PRO A 184 -27.60 -29.98 24.62
CA PRO A 184 -27.07 -31.29 24.96
C PRO A 184 -28.09 -32.18 25.67
N ARG A 185 -29.20 -31.65 26.19
CA ARG A 185 -30.24 -32.45 26.87
C ARG A 185 -31.19 -33.11 25.91
N SER A 186 -31.43 -32.52 24.74
CA SER A 186 -32.34 -33.06 23.73
C SER A 186 -31.63 -33.87 22.63
N GLN A 187 -30.29 -33.89 22.63
CA GLN A 187 -29.48 -34.42 21.51
C GLN A 187 -29.93 -33.89 20.14
N SER A 188 -30.42 -32.66 20.08
CA SER A 188 -30.89 -32.03 18.85
C SER A 188 -30.13 -30.74 18.56
N VAL A 189 -30.02 -30.41 17.26
CA VAL A 189 -29.48 -29.14 16.78
C VAL A 189 -30.64 -28.37 16.18
N SER A 190 -30.95 -27.18 16.73
CA SER A 190 -31.95 -26.28 16.16
C SER A 190 -31.30 -25.05 15.56
N PHE A 191 -31.87 -24.60 14.45
CA PHE A 191 -31.54 -23.31 13.84
C PHE A 191 -32.64 -22.33 14.21
N HIS A 192 -32.28 -21.24 14.89
CA HIS A 192 -33.18 -20.12 15.11
C HIS A 192 -32.83 -19.01 14.12
N LEU A 193 -33.82 -18.59 13.33
CA LEU A 193 -33.77 -17.30 12.63
C LEU A 193 -34.32 -16.23 13.57
N GLY A 194 -33.46 -15.35 14.07
CA GLY A 194 -33.86 -14.16 14.82
C GLY A 194 -33.81 -12.94 13.92
N GLY A 195 -34.92 -12.22 13.76
CA GLY A 195 -34.96 -11.00 12.96
C GLY A 195 -36.19 -10.14 13.22
N ALA A 196 -36.14 -8.89 12.76
CA ALA A 196 -37.32 -8.03 12.64
C ALA A 196 -37.92 -8.28 11.25
N PHE A 197 -39.10 -8.89 11.22
CA PHE A 197 -39.86 -9.18 10.00
C PHE A 197 -40.93 -8.12 9.76
#